data_AF-A0A813PKX6-F1
#
_entry.id   AF-A0A813PKX6-F1
#
_cell.length_a   1.000
_cell.length_b   1.000
_cell.length_c   1.000
_cell.angle_alpha   90.00
_cell.angle_beta   90.00
_cell.angle_gamma   90.00
#
_symmetry.space_group_name_H-M   'P 1'
#
loop_
_entity.id
_entity.type
_entity.pdbx_description
1 polymer ?
#
loop_
_entity_poly.entity_id
_entity_poly.type
_entity_poly.pdbx_seq_one_letter_code
_entity_poly.pdbx_strand_id
1 'polypeptide(L)'
;MGRFGNQAEQFLGALAFTRILNRTLVLPHWIEYPQRAAGSFQVPFDRYFEVEPLESYLKVILMDDFMKYLANDVWPKGQRIVFCYTSRKNEDNQSEGCNAKEGNPFGPFWDKFSIDFDQDVFYHPLYFDISSAGDWNNRYPPSKYPVLAFTGPPGAFPAEQRHVHLAKYFIYSNYIKKKAENFLKKHAPKYNQTNLLAIHLRNGIDFKRACEYVIPKSNFFASAQCLGYSLEKGIVLSSEICYPSRNTIIKQVEHAVITHKPDYLFVAADEDHMIQQFQKTLEKKYNLKVLRYDGNENVNEAAHIDLYILGVVANHAIVNCPSTFSAFAKRMRDVNEKQTDFWGLDVNENDQKEKIENYENKIEL
;
A
#
# COMPACT_ATOMS: atom_id res chain seq x y z
N MET A 1 7.99 -1.87 -5.64
CA MET A 1 8.97 -1.42 -4.62
C MET A 1 8.31 -1.42 -3.25
N GLY A 2 9.09 -1.62 -2.17
CA GLY A 2 8.59 -1.50 -0.79
C GLY A 2 7.71 -2.66 -0.33
N ARG A 3 7.03 -2.48 0.81
CA ARG A 3 6.06 -3.45 1.38
C ARG A 3 4.69 -3.32 0.71
N PHE A 4 3.71 -4.12 1.14
CA PHE A 4 2.39 -4.22 0.53
C PHE A 4 1.75 -2.86 0.15
N GLY A 5 1.69 -1.90 1.09
CA GLY A 5 1.09 -0.59 0.79
C GLY A 5 1.76 0.15 -0.38
N ASN A 6 3.09 0.10 -0.51
CA ASN A 6 3.79 0.69 -1.64
C ASN A 6 3.48 -0.06 -2.95
N GLN A 7 3.45 -1.40 -2.89
CA GLN A 7 3.15 -2.23 -4.05
C GLN A 7 1.73 -1.98 -4.54
N ALA A 8 0.76 -1.88 -3.64
CA ALA A 8 -0.63 -1.60 -3.98
C ALA A 8 -0.82 -0.21 -4.61
N GLU A 9 -0.14 0.82 -4.10
CA GLU A 9 -0.16 2.17 -4.71
C GLU A 9 0.36 2.14 -6.16
N GLN A 10 1.51 1.49 -6.39
CA GLN A 10 2.10 1.39 -7.72
C GLN A 10 1.26 0.51 -8.66
N PHE A 11 0.60 -0.52 -8.13
CA PHE A 11 -0.27 -1.41 -8.90
C PHE A 11 -1.47 -0.65 -9.50
N LEU A 12 -2.01 0.35 -8.82
CA LEU A 12 -3.07 1.20 -9.40
C LEU A 12 -2.61 1.91 -10.68
N GLY A 13 -1.37 2.41 -10.70
CA GLY A 13 -0.77 2.96 -11.91
C GLY A 13 -0.58 1.90 -13.00
N ALA A 14 -0.10 0.72 -12.63
CA ALA A 14 0.11 -0.39 -13.57
C ALA A 14 -1.19 -0.87 -14.23
N LEU A 15 -2.32 -0.88 -13.50
CA LEU A 15 -3.65 -1.17 -14.05
C LEU A 15 -4.03 -0.16 -15.15
N ALA A 16 -3.91 1.13 -14.85
CA ALA A 16 -4.24 2.19 -15.79
C ALA A 16 -3.33 2.14 -17.03
N PHE A 17 -2.02 2.04 -16.83
CA PHE A 17 -1.03 1.96 -17.91
C PHE A 17 -1.30 0.77 -18.84
N THR A 18 -1.56 -0.42 -18.27
CA THR A 18 -1.79 -1.63 -19.07
C THR A 18 -3.08 -1.55 -19.88
N ARG A 19 -4.15 -1.00 -19.29
CA ARG A 19 -5.41 -0.76 -20.00
C ARG A 19 -5.21 0.19 -21.19
N ILE A 20 -4.44 1.26 -20.99
CA ILE A 20 -4.18 2.26 -22.04
C ILE A 20 -3.36 1.69 -23.19
N LEU A 21 -2.42 0.78 -22.92
CA LEU A 21 -1.68 0.07 -23.97
C LEU A 21 -2.48 -1.07 -24.61
N ASN A 22 -3.70 -1.36 -24.15
CA ASN A 22 -4.54 -2.47 -24.61
C ASN A 22 -3.80 -3.82 -24.57
N ARG A 23 -3.03 -4.06 -23.49
CA ARG A 23 -2.32 -5.31 -23.24
C ARG A 23 -2.98 -6.09 -22.10
N THR A 24 -2.70 -7.38 -22.01
CA THR A 24 -3.10 -8.19 -20.85
C THR A 24 -2.10 -7.94 -19.72
N LEU A 25 -2.59 -7.63 -18.52
CA LEU A 25 -1.74 -7.52 -17.33
C LEU A 25 -1.49 -8.91 -16.75
N VAL A 26 -0.21 -9.28 -16.66
CA VAL A 26 0.20 -10.44 -15.86
C VAL A 26 0.22 -10.00 -14.39
N LEU A 27 -0.71 -10.54 -13.60
CA LEU A 27 -0.84 -10.21 -12.18
C LEU A 27 0.38 -10.76 -11.42
N PRO A 28 1.23 -9.89 -10.86
CA PRO A 28 2.47 -10.32 -10.23
C PRO A 28 2.19 -10.98 -8.89
N HIS A 29 3.15 -11.75 -8.40
CA HIS A 29 3.17 -12.11 -7.00
C HIS A 29 3.45 -10.87 -6.14
N TRP A 30 2.77 -10.74 -5.00
CA TRP A 30 3.12 -9.80 -3.96
C TRP A 30 4.45 -10.17 -3.32
N ILE A 31 5.24 -9.17 -2.97
CA ILE A 31 6.54 -9.36 -2.34
C ILE A 31 6.41 -9.11 -0.83
N GLU A 32 6.78 -10.11 -0.04
CA GLU A 32 6.73 -10.02 1.41
C GLU A 32 8.10 -10.18 2.04
N TYR A 33 8.34 -9.45 3.13
CA TYR A 33 9.61 -9.46 3.87
C TYR A 33 9.34 -10.01 5.27
N PRO A 34 9.52 -11.32 5.49
CA PRO A 34 9.27 -11.95 6.79
C PRO A 34 10.27 -11.44 7.84
N GLN A 35 9.81 -11.13 9.06
CA GLN A 35 10.70 -10.64 10.12
C GLN A 35 11.79 -11.65 10.55
N ARG A 36 11.56 -12.94 10.34
CA ARG A 36 12.44 -14.03 10.80
C ARG A 36 13.08 -14.85 9.68
N ALA A 37 12.99 -14.39 8.44
CA ALA A 37 13.62 -15.07 7.31
C ALA A 37 14.43 -14.06 6.49
N ALA A 38 15.58 -14.52 5.98
CA ALA A 38 16.36 -13.75 5.04
C ALA A 38 15.65 -13.73 3.69
N GLY A 39 15.64 -12.56 3.05
CA GLY A 39 15.13 -12.38 1.70
C GLY A 39 13.64 -12.04 1.63
N SER A 40 13.02 -12.39 0.50
CA SER A 40 11.62 -12.05 0.20
C SER A 40 10.85 -13.26 -0.30
N PHE A 41 9.56 -13.29 0.03
CA PHE A 41 8.61 -14.29 -0.46
C PHE A 41 7.72 -13.70 -1.55
N GLN A 42 7.44 -14.52 -2.57
CA GLN A 42 6.54 -14.19 -3.67
C GLN A 42 5.22 -14.91 -3.41
N VAL A 43 4.19 -14.13 -3.11
CA VAL A 43 2.85 -14.62 -2.77
C VAL A 43 1.92 -14.39 -3.96
N PRO A 44 1.22 -15.42 -4.46
CA PRO A 44 0.28 -15.27 -5.56
C PRO A 44 -0.74 -14.15 -5.33
N PHE A 45 -1.09 -13.42 -6.39
CA PHE A 45 -2.05 -12.31 -6.32
C PHE A 45 -3.38 -12.77 -5.70
N ASP A 46 -3.87 -13.91 -6.18
CA ASP A 46 -5.13 -14.55 -5.82
C ASP A 46 -5.17 -15.11 -4.40
N ARG A 47 -4.02 -15.15 -3.71
CA ARG A 47 -3.98 -15.41 -2.27
C ARG A 47 -4.78 -14.38 -1.49
N TYR A 48 -4.68 -13.11 -1.88
CA TYR A 48 -5.23 -11.98 -1.14
C TYR A 48 -6.44 -11.35 -1.80
N PHE A 49 -6.53 -11.37 -3.13
CA PHE A 49 -7.57 -10.67 -3.87
C PHE A 49 -8.21 -11.56 -4.92
N GLU A 50 -9.47 -11.31 -5.24
CA GLU A 50 -10.16 -11.99 -6.33
C GLU A 50 -9.66 -11.43 -7.68
N VAL A 51 -9.59 -12.30 -8.70
CA VAL A 51 -9.14 -11.92 -10.05
C VAL A 51 -10.29 -11.34 -10.88
N GLU A 52 -11.49 -11.93 -10.79
CA GLU A 52 -12.68 -11.59 -11.57
C GLU A 52 -13.03 -10.09 -11.57
N PRO A 53 -12.95 -9.34 -10.45
CA PRO A 53 -13.26 -7.91 -10.46
C PRO A 53 -12.34 -7.09 -11.38
N LEU A 54 -11.07 -7.50 -11.52
CA LEU A 54 -10.12 -6.83 -12.42
C LEU A 54 -10.44 -7.07 -13.90
N GLU A 55 -11.04 -8.22 -14.24
CA GLU A 55 -11.41 -8.59 -15.62
C GLU A 55 -12.47 -7.64 -16.21
N SER A 56 -13.29 -7.02 -15.34
CA SER A 56 -14.21 -5.95 -15.75
C SER A 56 -13.51 -4.67 -16.20
N TYR A 57 -12.25 -4.47 -15.81
CA TYR A 57 -11.46 -3.28 -16.12
C TYR A 57 -10.38 -3.52 -17.19
N LEU A 58 -9.71 -4.66 -17.21
CA LEU A 58 -8.75 -5.01 -18.25
C LEU A 58 -8.59 -6.52 -18.34
N LYS A 59 -7.99 -7.00 -19.43
CA LYS A 59 -7.58 -8.39 -19.53
C LYS A 59 -6.47 -8.65 -18.51
N VAL A 60 -6.62 -9.68 -17.69
CA VAL A 60 -5.63 -10.10 -16.71
C VAL A 60 -5.34 -11.60 -16.83
N ILE A 61 -4.18 -12.03 -16.34
CA ILE A 61 -3.82 -13.44 -16.17
C ILE A 61 -2.90 -13.54 -14.95
N LEU A 62 -3.00 -14.61 -14.16
CA LEU A 62 -2.07 -14.84 -13.06
C LEU A 62 -0.65 -15.10 -13.58
N MET A 63 0.38 -14.65 -12.86
CA MET A 63 1.78 -14.92 -13.23
C MET A 63 2.07 -16.43 -13.36
N ASP A 64 1.55 -17.26 -12.44
CA ASP A 64 1.71 -18.71 -12.51
C ASP A 64 1.11 -19.29 -13.81
N ASP A 65 -0.08 -18.83 -14.19
CA ASP A 65 -0.77 -19.30 -15.41
C ASP A 65 -0.08 -18.78 -16.67
N PHE A 66 0.36 -17.52 -16.69
CA PHE A 66 1.14 -16.97 -17.81
C PHE A 66 2.42 -17.79 -18.02
N MET A 67 3.18 -18.05 -16.95
CA MET A 67 4.43 -18.80 -17.04
C MET A 67 4.21 -20.27 -17.41
N LYS A 68 3.11 -20.87 -16.97
CA LYS A 68 2.78 -22.26 -17.26
C LYS A 68 2.24 -22.49 -18.67
N TYR A 69 1.38 -21.60 -19.17
CA TYR A 69 0.60 -21.87 -20.38
C TYR A 69 0.94 -20.99 -21.57
N LEU A 70 1.55 -19.81 -21.39
CA LEU A 70 1.77 -18.86 -22.50
C LEU A 70 3.24 -18.50 -22.71
N ALA A 71 4.04 -18.46 -21.64
CA ALA A 71 5.41 -17.93 -21.72
C ALA A 71 6.28 -18.68 -22.73
N ASN A 72 6.15 -19.99 -22.88
CA ASN A 72 6.95 -20.72 -23.87
C ASN A 72 6.60 -20.37 -25.33
N ASP A 73 5.37 -19.94 -25.60
CA ASP A 73 4.91 -19.65 -26.95
C ASP A 73 5.18 -18.19 -27.36
N VAL A 74 5.00 -17.26 -26.43
CA VAL A 74 5.11 -15.81 -26.72
C VAL A 74 6.33 -15.13 -26.10
N TRP A 75 7.04 -15.81 -25.19
CA TRP A 75 8.20 -15.27 -24.46
C TRP A 75 9.21 -16.36 -24.04
N PRO A 76 9.69 -17.19 -25.01
CA PRO A 76 10.53 -18.34 -24.73
C PRO A 76 11.88 -17.94 -24.13
N LYS A 77 12.52 -18.89 -23.43
CA LYS A 77 13.92 -18.75 -23.00
C LYS A 77 14.82 -18.46 -24.21
N GLY A 78 15.77 -17.55 -24.08
CA GLY A 78 16.61 -17.08 -25.19
C GLY A 78 16.06 -15.86 -25.92
N GLN A 79 14.84 -15.40 -25.59
CA GLN A 79 14.19 -14.22 -26.19
C GLN A 79 13.57 -13.28 -25.14
N ARG A 80 13.95 -13.43 -23.87
CA ARG A 80 13.32 -12.70 -22.76
C ARG A 80 13.90 -11.31 -22.61
N ILE A 81 13.15 -10.32 -23.07
CA ILE A 81 13.52 -8.90 -22.97
C ILE A 81 13.05 -8.32 -21.63
N VAL A 82 13.90 -7.51 -20.98
CA VAL A 82 13.52 -6.65 -19.85
C VAL A 82 13.63 -5.17 -20.17
N PHE A 83 12.72 -4.38 -19.59
CA PHE A 83 12.59 -2.95 -19.80
C PHE A 83 12.96 -2.17 -18.54
N CYS A 84 13.80 -1.17 -18.70
CA CYS A 84 14.14 -0.19 -17.68
C CYS A 84 14.29 1.21 -18.31
N TYR A 85 14.25 2.27 -17.50
CA TYR A 85 14.26 3.64 -18.05
C TYR A 85 15.57 3.92 -18.79
N THR A 86 16.70 3.64 -18.15
CA THR A 86 18.07 3.83 -18.64
C THR A 86 18.97 2.72 -18.10
N SER A 87 20.16 2.60 -18.66
CA SER A 87 21.21 1.71 -18.14
C SER A 87 21.61 2.08 -16.70
N ARG A 88 21.96 1.06 -15.92
CA ARG A 88 22.48 1.12 -14.55
C ARG A 88 23.72 0.24 -14.45
N LYS A 89 24.65 0.65 -13.59
CA LYS A 89 25.81 -0.18 -13.22
C LYS A 89 25.40 -1.18 -12.14
N ASN A 90 25.94 -2.38 -12.21
CA ASN A 90 25.80 -3.35 -11.13
C ASN A 90 26.72 -3.01 -9.93
N GLU A 91 26.50 -3.64 -8.78
CA GLU A 91 27.21 -3.44 -7.52
C GLU A 91 28.74 -3.59 -7.69
N ASP A 92 29.16 -4.49 -8.58
CA ASP A 92 30.57 -4.74 -8.88
C ASP A 92 31.15 -3.84 -9.98
N ASN A 93 30.35 -2.95 -10.58
CA ASN A 93 30.69 -2.11 -11.74
C ASN A 93 31.22 -2.90 -12.98
N GLN A 94 30.87 -4.18 -13.08
CA GLN A 94 31.33 -5.08 -14.15
C GLN A 94 30.38 -5.13 -15.35
N SER A 95 29.11 -4.78 -15.19
CA SER A 95 28.13 -4.78 -16.29
C SER A 95 27.19 -3.58 -16.24
N GLU A 96 26.93 -3.00 -17.40
CA GLU A 96 25.95 -1.94 -17.61
C GLU A 96 24.72 -2.51 -18.32
N GLY A 97 23.54 -2.29 -17.75
CA GLY A 97 22.30 -2.84 -18.26
C GLY A 97 21.09 -2.46 -17.41
N CYS A 98 20.00 -3.21 -17.53
CA CYS A 98 18.85 -3.03 -16.64
C CYS A 98 19.08 -3.63 -15.25
N ASN A 99 19.99 -4.60 -15.11
CA ASN A 99 20.29 -5.32 -13.87
C ASN A 99 19.03 -5.80 -13.14
N ALA A 100 18.09 -6.37 -13.91
CA ALA A 100 16.73 -6.64 -13.47
C ALA A 100 16.58 -7.64 -12.31
N LYS A 101 17.65 -8.37 -12.00
CA LYS A 101 17.73 -9.41 -10.97
C LYS A 101 18.70 -9.06 -9.84
N GLU A 102 19.24 -7.84 -9.84
CA GLU A 102 20.25 -7.41 -8.87
C GLU A 102 19.63 -7.15 -7.49
N GLY A 103 20.16 -7.84 -6.47
CA GLY A 103 19.75 -7.68 -5.09
C GLY A 103 18.36 -8.23 -4.75
N ASN A 104 17.90 -7.90 -3.54
CA ASN A 104 16.58 -8.28 -3.04
C ASN A 104 15.62 -7.08 -3.13
N PRO A 105 14.39 -7.23 -3.67
CA PRO A 105 13.71 -8.49 -4.02
C PRO A 105 13.82 -8.90 -5.49
N PHE A 106 14.59 -8.17 -6.30
CA PHE A 106 14.60 -8.29 -7.76
C PHE A 106 14.98 -9.70 -8.23
N GLY A 107 16.09 -10.26 -7.78
CA GLY A 107 16.52 -11.61 -8.14
C GLY A 107 15.48 -12.68 -7.78
N PRO A 108 15.14 -12.82 -6.48
CA PRO A 108 14.15 -13.80 -6.01
C PRO A 108 12.80 -13.70 -6.72
N PHE A 109 12.34 -12.50 -7.06
CA PHE A 109 11.07 -12.31 -7.77
C PHE A 109 11.05 -13.01 -9.13
N TRP A 110 12.12 -12.88 -9.92
CA TRP A 110 12.23 -13.53 -11.24
C TRP A 110 12.65 -15.00 -11.14
N ASP A 111 13.52 -15.33 -10.17
CA ASP A 111 13.99 -16.70 -9.92
C ASP A 111 12.86 -17.66 -9.55
N LYS A 112 11.82 -17.16 -8.87
CA LYS A 112 10.59 -17.89 -8.55
C LYS A 112 9.99 -18.60 -9.78
N PHE A 113 10.17 -18.02 -10.97
CA PHE A 113 9.64 -18.54 -12.23
C PHE A 113 10.74 -19.00 -13.19
N SER A 114 11.98 -19.15 -12.71
CA SER A 114 13.16 -19.46 -13.55
C SER A 114 13.27 -18.52 -14.76
N ILE A 115 13.13 -17.21 -14.48
CA ILE A 115 13.28 -16.15 -15.47
C ILE A 115 14.70 -15.58 -15.39
N ASP A 116 15.40 -15.69 -16.52
CA ASP A 116 16.58 -14.91 -16.87
C ASP A 116 16.24 -14.06 -18.09
N PHE A 117 16.97 -12.95 -18.26
CA PHE A 117 16.76 -12.02 -19.35
C PHE A 117 17.92 -12.07 -20.33
N ASP A 118 17.58 -12.10 -21.61
CA ASP A 118 18.51 -12.24 -22.73
C ASP A 118 18.86 -10.88 -23.35
N GLN A 119 18.03 -9.86 -23.10
CA GLN A 119 18.21 -8.52 -23.66
C GLN A 119 17.61 -7.42 -22.77
N ASP A 120 18.31 -6.28 -22.72
CA ASP A 120 17.83 -5.04 -22.10
C ASP A 120 17.26 -4.07 -23.15
N VAL A 121 16.16 -3.41 -22.80
CA VAL A 121 15.57 -2.31 -23.58
C VAL A 121 15.38 -1.08 -22.70
N PHE A 122 15.95 0.05 -23.14
CA PHE A 122 15.84 1.34 -22.48
C PHE A 122 14.70 2.16 -23.07
N TYR A 123 13.70 2.50 -22.24
CA TYR A 123 12.51 3.19 -22.72
C TYR A 123 12.55 4.71 -22.60
N HIS A 124 13.60 5.31 -22.05
CA HIS A 124 13.80 6.76 -22.10
C HIS A 124 13.60 7.29 -23.55
N PRO A 125 12.90 8.43 -23.75
CA PRO A 125 12.33 9.34 -22.75
C PRO A 125 10.85 9.06 -22.36
N LEU A 126 10.33 7.86 -22.61
CA LEU A 126 8.92 7.56 -22.34
C LEU A 126 8.63 7.46 -20.84
N TYR A 127 7.44 7.91 -20.45
CA TYR A 127 6.90 7.78 -19.10
C TYR A 127 5.65 6.89 -19.10
N PHE A 128 5.19 6.46 -17.92
CA PHE A 128 4.02 5.56 -17.79
C PHE A 128 2.67 6.30 -17.81
N ASP A 129 2.64 7.54 -18.29
CA ASP A 129 1.44 8.36 -18.37
C ASP A 129 0.63 8.13 -19.66
N ILE A 130 -0.61 8.63 -19.64
CA ILE A 130 -1.57 8.53 -20.76
C ILE A 130 -1.03 9.22 -22.02
N SER A 131 -0.34 10.36 -21.87
CA SER A 131 0.21 11.13 -22.98
C SER A 131 1.24 10.34 -23.80
N SER A 132 1.98 9.44 -23.16
CA SER A 132 3.03 8.63 -23.81
C SER A 132 2.48 7.36 -24.49
N ALA A 133 1.19 7.06 -24.38
CA ALA A 133 0.61 5.78 -24.80
C ALA A 133 0.78 5.49 -26.31
N GLY A 134 0.59 6.49 -27.15
CA GLY A 134 0.80 6.37 -28.60
C GLY A 134 2.25 6.02 -28.92
N ASP A 135 3.20 6.69 -28.26
CA ASP A 135 4.63 6.46 -28.44
C ASP A 135 5.05 5.07 -27.93
N TRP A 136 4.48 4.60 -26.82
CA TRP A 136 4.68 3.23 -26.33
C TRP A 136 4.24 2.19 -27.37
N ASN A 137 3.05 2.34 -27.95
CA ASN A 137 2.53 1.39 -28.93
C ASN A 137 3.30 1.45 -30.26
N ASN A 138 3.74 2.65 -30.68
CA ASN A 138 4.56 2.83 -31.88
C ASN A 138 5.96 2.23 -31.72
N ARG A 139 6.60 2.47 -30.57
CA ARG A 139 7.97 2.01 -30.30
C ARG A 139 8.01 0.52 -29.95
N TYR A 140 6.99 0.01 -29.26
CA TYR A 140 6.90 -1.35 -28.77
C TYR A 140 5.58 -2.04 -29.17
N PRO A 141 5.35 -2.26 -30.48
CA PRO A 141 4.12 -2.89 -30.95
C PRO A 141 4.04 -4.36 -30.51
N PRO A 142 2.85 -4.91 -30.21
CA PRO A 142 2.69 -6.30 -29.77
C PRO A 142 3.25 -7.35 -30.75
N SER A 143 3.29 -7.06 -32.05
CA SER A 143 3.84 -7.95 -33.08
C SER A 143 5.36 -8.18 -32.95
N LYS A 144 6.08 -7.24 -32.33
CA LYS A 144 7.54 -7.32 -32.11
C LYS A 144 7.90 -7.49 -30.63
N TYR A 145 7.10 -6.90 -29.75
CA TYR A 145 7.26 -6.97 -28.30
C TYR A 145 5.97 -7.52 -27.68
N PRO A 146 5.74 -8.84 -27.77
CA PRO A 146 4.53 -9.46 -27.24
C PRO A 146 4.46 -9.31 -25.71
N VAL A 147 5.61 -9.30 -25.03
CA VAL A 147 5.73 -9.13 -23.58
C VAL A 147 6.59 -7.90 -23.25
N LEU A 148 6.06 -7.04 -22.38
CA LEU A 148 6.77 -5.90 -21.81
C LEU A 148 7.05 -6.20 -20.33
N ALA A 149 8.20 -6.80 -20.02
CA ALA A 149 8.61 -7.11 -18.65
C ALA A 149 9.44 -5.96 -18.07
N PHE A 150 9.01 -5.37 -16.95
CA PHE A 150 9.66 -4.19 -16.37
C PHE A 150 10.44 -4.54 -15.09
N THR A 151 11.56 -3.85 -14.84
CA THR A 151 12.32 -4.01 -13.59
C THR A 151 11.57 -3.55 -12.34
N GLY A 152 10.53 -2.73 -12.51
CA GLY A 152 9.62 -2.31 -11.44
C GLY A 152 8.22 -1.99 -11.99
N PRO A 153 7.22 -1.77 -11.12
CA PRO A 153 5.87 -1.53 -11.57
C PRO A 153 5.78 -0.25 -12.42
N PRO A 154 5.08 -0.27 -13.57
CA PRO A 154 4.86 0.92 -14.38
C PRO A 154 3.77 1.81 -13.77
N GLY A 155 4.04 2.35 -12.57
CA GLY A 155 3.10 3.16 -11.81
C GLY A 155 3.80 4.07 -10.80
N ALA A 156 3.26 5.27 -10.63
CA ALA A 156 3.80 6.27 -9.71
C ALA A 156 3.69 5.84 -8.24
N PHE A 157 4.54 6.41 -7.41
CA PHE A 157 4.47 6.31 -5.95
C PHE A 157 4.56 7.70 -5.31
N PRO A 158 3.60 8.11 -4.45
CA PRO A 158 2.30 7.46 -4.22
C PRO A 158 1.45 7.41 -5.49
N ALA A 159 0.32 6.70 -5.46
CA ALA A 159 -0.59 6.63 -6.60
C ALA A 159 -1.14 8.01 -6.94
N GLU A 160 -1.16 8.35 -8.22
CA GLU A 160 -1.75 9.60 -8.72
C GLU A 160 -3.25 9.68 -8.41
N GLN A 161 -3.76 10.90 -8.22
CA GLN A 161 -5.17 11.17 -7.90
C GLN A 161 -6.13 10.49 -8.87
N ARG A 162 -5.80 10.52 -10.16
CA ARG A 162 -6.61 9.91 -11.22
C ARG A 162 -6.70 8.38 -11.13
N HIS A 163 -5.79 7.70 -10.43
CA HIS A 163 -5.77 6.24 -10.33
C HIS A 163 -6.38 5.72 -9.03
N VAL A 164 -6.69 6.59 -8.06
CA VAL A 164 -7.14 6.13 -6.73
C VAL A 164 -8.45 5.37 -6.75
N HIS A 165 -9.34 5.74 -7.67
CA HIS A 165 -10.65 5.11 -7.86
C HIS A 165 -10.55 3.63 -8.31
N LEU A 166 -9.39 3.20 -8.84
CA LEU A 166 -9.17 1.81 -9.25
C LEU A 166 -9.08 0.85 -8.04
N ALA A 167 -8.95 1.38 -6.82
CA ALA A 167 -9.01 0.58 -5.61
C ALA A 167 -10.31 -0.24 -5.48
N LYS A 168 -11.40 0.16 -6.16
CA LYS A 168 -12.66 -0.58 -6.17
C LYS A 168 -12.55 -2.00 -6.75
N TYR A 169 -11.52 -2.29 -7.53
CA TYR A 169 -11.28 -3.63 -8.08
C TYR A 169 -10.50 -4.55 -7.13
N PHE A 170 -10.00 -4.04 -6.01
CA PHE A 170 -9.41 -4.87 -4.96
C PHE A 170 -10.51 -5.48 -4.08
N ILE A 171 -11.03 -6.64 -4.49
CA ILE A 171 -11.93 -7.43 -3.64
C ILE A 171 -11.10 -8.51 -2.95
N TYR A 172 -11.20 -8.60 -1.63
CA TYR A 172 -10.45 -9.61 -0.87
C TYR A 172 -10.92 -11.02 -1.21
N SER A 173 -9.96 -11.94 -1.31
CA SER A 173 -10.24 -13.36 -1.51
C SER A 173 -11.09 -13.91 -0.36
N ASN A 174 -11.89 -14.94 -0.67
CA ASN A 174 -12.61 -15.70 0.34
C ASN A 174 -11.71 -16.24 1.46
N TYR A 175 -10.42 -16.46 1.17
CA TYR A 175 -9.43 -16.90 2.16
C TYR A 175 -9.21 -15.83 3.24
N ILE A 176 -8.86 -14.59 2.86
CA ILE A 176 -8.64 -13.49 3.82
C ILE A 176 -9.94 -13.13 4.54
N LYS A 177 -11.05 -13.02 3.80
CA LYS A 177 -12.37 -12.75 4.36
C LYS A 177 -12.73 -13.74 5.47
N LYS A 178 -12.62 -15.05 5.21
CA LYS A 178 -12.96 -16.07 6.21
C LYS A 178 -12.06 -16.00 7.43
N LYS A 179 -10.75 -15.76 7.28
CA LYS A 179 -9.83 -15.61 8.42
C LYS A 179 -10.23 -14.43 9.32
N ALA A 180 -10.48 -13.27 8.72
CA ALA A 180 -10.89 -12.09 9.47
C ALA A 180 -12.24 -12.28 10.16
N GLU A 181 -13.25 -12.80 9.45
CA GLU A 181 -14.57 -13.04 10.02
C GLU A 181 -14.56 -14.11 11.12
N ASN A 182 -13.75 -15.16 10.99
CA ASN A 182 -13.63 -16.17 12.04
C ASN A 182 -12.99 -15.60 13.31
N PHE A 183 -11.96 -14.76 13.16
CA PHE A 183 -11.39 -14.02 14.28
C PHE A 183 -12.43 -13.15 14.97
N LEU A 184 -13.19 -12.35 14.21
CA LEU A 184 -14.21 -11.48 14.76
C LEU A 184 -15.36 -12.26 15.40
N LYS A 185 -15.85 -13.36 14.81
CA LYS A 185 -16.87 -14.21 15.44
C LYS A 185 -16.42 -14.77 16.80
N LYS A 186 -15.14 -15.15 16.91
CA LYS A 186 -14.57 -15.68 18.14
C LYS A 186 -14.35 -14.60 19.22
N HIS A 187 -13.83 -13.44 18.83
CA HIS A 187 -13.38 -12.43 19.78
C HIS A 187 -14.34 -11.24 19.95
N ALA A 188 -15.23 -11.02 18.99
CA ALA A 188 -16.20 -9.92 18.91
C ALA A 188 -17.55 -10.41 18.37
N PRO A 189 -18.24 -11.35 19.03
CA PRO A 189 -19.39 -12.07 18.46
C PRO A 189 -20.56 -11.18 18.00
N LYS A 190 -20.64 -9.94 18.48
CA LYS A 190 -21.67 -8.96 18.10
C LYS A 190 -21.17 -7.91 17.09
N TYR A 191 -19.99 -8.09 16.48
CA TYR A 191 -19.37 -7.08 15.59
C TYR A 191 -20.25 -6.63 14.41
N ASN A 192 -21.19 -7.48 13.99
CA ASN A 192 -22.15 -7.20 12.92
C ASN A 192 -23.45 -6.54 13.40
N GLN A 193 -23.65 -6.40 14.72
CA GLN A 193 -24.82 -5.81 15.36
C GLN A 193 -24.49 -4.48 16.05
N THR A 194 -23.22 -4.13 16.12
CA THR A 194 -22.72 -2.96 16.86
C THR A 194 -21.64 -2.22 16.07
N ASN A 195 -21.26 -1.05 16.57
CA ASN A 195 -20.16 -0.29 16.02
C ASN A 195 -18.82 -0.91 16.41
N LEU A 196 -18.00 -1.17 15.39
CA LEU A 196 -16.60 -1.52 15.51
C LEU A 196 -15.76 -0.28 15.13
N LEU A 197 -14.97 0.22 16.08
CA LEU A 197 -13.93 1.21 15.83
C LEU A 197 -12.64 0.46 15.51
N ALA A 198 -11.96 0.81 14.42
CA ALA A 198 -10.64 0.26 14.11
C ALA A 198 -9.60 1.37 13.98
N ILE A 199 -8.39 1.10 14.42
CA ILE A 199 -7.30 2.07 14.36
C ILE A 199 -6.05 1.45 13.75
N HIS A 200 -5.25 2.28 13.08
CA HIS A 200 -3.94 1.88 12.59
C HIS A 200 -2.82 2.71 13.22
N LEU A 201 -1.94 2.04 13.95
CA LEU A 201 -0.76 2.61 14.57
C LEU A 201 0.47 2.26 13.73
N ARG A 202 1.01 3.28 13.05
CA ARG A 202 2.28 3.17 12.32
C ARG A 202 3.39 3.74 13.22
N ASN A 203 3.86 2.92 14.15
CA ASN A 203 4.76 3.32 15.23
C ASN A 203 6.07 2.54 15.26
N GLY A 204 6.40 1.83 14.18
CA GLY A 204 7.69 1.23 13.96
C GLY A 204 8.85 2.23 14.00
N ILE A 205 10.02 1.80 14.52
CA ILE A 205 11.24 2.63 14.56
C ILE A 205 11.68 3.14 13.18
N ASP A 206 11.46 2.35 12.12
CA ASP A 206 11.74 2.75 10.73
C ASP A 206 10.85 3.90 10.29
N PHE A 207 9.57 3.86 10.66
CA PHE A 207 8.62 4.92 10.36
C PHE A 207 8.84 6.17 11.21
N LYS A 208 9.25 6.01 12.48
CA LYS A 208 9.68 7.12 13.34
C LYS A 208 10.79 7.94 12.66
N ARG A 209 11.84 7.27 12.18
CA ARG A 209 12.95 7.90 11.45
C ARG A 209 12.49 8.55 10.15
N ALA A 210 11.59 7.90 9.41
CA ALA A 210 11.03 8.52 8.21
C ALA A 210 10.29 9.83 8.51
N CYS A 211 9.54 9.89 9.61
CA CYS A 211 8.83 11.08 10.05
C CYS A 211 9.73 12.23 10.52
N GLU A 212 11.02 11.99 10.79
CA GLU A 212 12.00 13.06 11.09
C GLU A 212 12.32 13.92 9.86
N TYR A 213 12.03 13.42 8.65
CA TYR A 213 12.26 14.10 7.37
C TYR A 213 11.01 14.78 6.79
N VAL A 214 9.93 14.91 7.58
CA VAL A 214 8.74 15.63 7.14
C VAL A 214 9.07 17.09 6.87
N ILE A 215 8.80 17.54 5.64
CA ILE A 215 8.98 18.93 5.22
C ILE A 215 7.61 19.62 5.24
N PRO A 216 7.45 20.76 5.95
CA PRO A 216 6.22 21.55 5.91
C PRO A 216 5.81 21.92 4.49
N LYS A 217 4.51 22.08 4.24
CA LYS A 217 3.96 22.49 2.93
C LYS A 217 4.39 21.58 1.76
N SER A 218 4.62 20.29 2.03
CA SER A 218 4.91 19.27 1.02
C SER A 218 4.15 17.98 1.29
N ASN A 219 3.95 17.18 0.24
CA ASN A 219 3.44 15.82 0.39
C ASN A 219 4.59 14.84 0.70
N PHE A 220 4.35 13.95 1.67
CA PHE A 220 5.28 12.90 2.09
C PHE A 220 4.56 11.54 2.06
N PHE A 221 5.10 10.60 1.27
CA PHE A 221 4.46 9.31 1.02
C PHE A 221 2.98 9.46 0.63
N ALA A 222 2.05 8.85 1.37
CA ALA A 222 0.62 8.88 1.06
C ALA A 222 -0.12 10.10 1.64
N SER A 223 0.58 11.12 2.15
CA SER A 223 -0.06 12.24 2.87
C SER A 223 -1.13 12.99 2.08
N ALA A 224 -1.07 12.95 0.74
CA ALA A 224 -2.08 13.53 -0.13
C ALA A 224 -3.52 13.04 0.20
N GLN A 225 -3.67 11.84 0.79
CA GLN A 225 -4.97 11.32 1.23
C GLN A 225 -5.63 12.22 2.30
N CYS A 226 -4.83 12.85 3.17
CA CYS A 226 -5.34 13.75 4.21
C CYS A 226 -5.08 15.23 3.92
N LEU A 227 -4.05 15.58 3.14
CA LEU A 227 -3.68 16.97 2.84
C LEU A 227 -4.23 17.50 1.51
N GLY A 228 -4.59 16.59 0.61
CA GLY A 228 -4.88 16.92 -0.78
C GLY A 228 -3.66 16.76 -1.70
N TYR A 229 -3.91 16.49 -2.99
CA TYR A 229 -2.83 16.26 -3.96
C TYR A 229 -2.05 17.54 -4.31
N SER A 230 -2.72 18.69 -4.20
CA SER A 230 -2.17 20.03 -4.36
C SER A 230 -2.13 20.78 -3.03
N LEU A 231 -2.19 20.06 -1.90
CA LEU A 231 -2.28 20.63 -0.53
C LEU A 231 -3.52 21.51 -0.32
N GLU A 232 -4.57 21.26 -1.10
CA GLU A 232 -5.77 22.07 -1.17
C GLU A 232 -6.62 22.07 0.11
N LYS A 233 -6.33 21.16 1.06
CA LYS A 233 -7.04 21.11 2.36
C LYS A 233 -6.47 22.08 3.40
N GLY A 234 -5.37 22.78 3.09
CA GLY A 234 -4.76 23.77 4.00
C GLY A 234 -4.11 23.18 5.26
N ILE A 235 -4.02 21.86 5.36
CA ILE A 235 -3.42 21.16 6.50
C ILE A 235 -1.90 21.08 6.29
N VAL A 236 -1.14 21.48 7.31
CA VAL A 236 0.32 21.32 7.30
C VAL A 236 0.70 19.97 7.91
N LEU A 237 1.47 19.17 7.16
CA LEU A 237 1.99 17.90 7.66
C LEU A 237 2.95 18.14 8.84
N SER A 238 2.51 17.80 10.05
CA SER A 238 3.30 17.92 11.27
C SER A 238 3.88 16.57 11.69
N SER A 239 4.87 16.61 12.58
CA SER A 239 5.37 15.41 13.25
C SER A 239 4.27 14.65 13.98
N GLU A 240 3.25 15.34 14.49
CA GLU A 240 2.12 14.72 15.20
C GLU A 240 1.16 14.01 14.24
N ILE A 241 0.98 14.52 13.02
CA ILE A 241 0.19 13.86 11.97
C ILE A 241 0.95 12.65 11.42
N CYS A 242 2.27 12.76 11.27
CA CYS A 242 3.11 11.67 10.78
C CYS A 242 3.30 10.57 11.83
N TYR A 243 3.72 10.93 13.04
CA TYR A 243 4.05 10.02 14.13
C TYR A 243 3.38 10.51 15.43
N PRO A 244 2.08 10.22 15.63
CA PRO A 244 1.32 10.78 16.75
C PRO A 244 1.85 10.30 18.09
N SER A 245 1.86 11.21 19.06
CA SER A 245 2.19 10.89 20.43
C SER A 245 1.15 9.96 21.06
N ARG A 246 1.58 9.18 22.05
CA ARG A 246 0.69 8.32 22.84
C ARG A 246 -0.48 9.10 23.46
N ASN A 247 -0.27 10.36 23.84
CA ASN A 247 -1.33 11.21 24.38
C ASN A 247 -2.38 11.54 23.33
N THR A 248 -1.96 11.94 22.12
CA THR A 248 -2.87 12.22 21.00
C THR A 248 -3.64 10.97 20.60
N ILE A 249 -2.98 9.82 20.50
CA ILE A 249 -3.65 8.53 20.21
C ILE A 249 -4.74 8.26 21.25
N ILE A 250 -4.42 8.31 22.55
CA ILE A 250 -5.42 8.01 23.60
C ILE A 250 -6.58 9.01 23.57
N LYS A 251 -6.30 10.31 23.41
CA LYS A 251 -7.34 11.36 23.36
C LYS A 251 -8.26 11.20 22.14
N GLN A 252 -7.71 11.00 20.94
CA GLN A 252 -8.53 10.85 19.73
C GLN A 252 -9.33 9.54 19.76
N VAL A 253 -8.76 8.44 20.27
CA VAL A 253 -9.51 7.19 20.44
C VAL A 253 -10.61 7.35 21.48
N GLU A 254 -10.35 8.00 22.62
CA GLU A 254 -11.38 8.29 23.62
C GLU A 254 -12.51 9.15 23.03
N HIS A 255 -12.18 10.18 22.26
CA HIS A 255 -13.15 11.01 21.55
C HIS A 255 -14.01 10.16 20.60
N ALA A 256 -13.40 9.32 19.76
CA ALA A 256 -14.12 8.44 18.85
C ALA A 256 -14.99 7.42 19.58
N VAL A 257 -14.56 6.91 20.74
CA VAL A 257 -15.36 6.01 21.58
C VAL A 257 -16.59 6.72 22.13
N ILE A 258 -16.46 7.97 22.59
CA ILE A 258 -17.60 8.78 23.06
C ILE A 258 -18.58 9.07 21.91
N THR A 259 -18.05 9.44 20.75
CA THR A 259 -18.85 9.86 19.58
C THR A 259 -19.58 8.70 18.93
N HIS A 260 -18.88 7.58 18.68
CA HIS A 260 -19.41 6.45 17.92
C HIS A 260 -19.95 5.31 18.80
N LYS A 261 -19.71 5.35 20.12
CA LYS A 261 -20.14 4.34 21.11
C LYS A 261 -19.92 2.90 20.63
N PRO A 262 -18.68 2.54 20.22
CA PRO A 262 -18.39 1.18 19.78
C PRO A 262 -18.34 0.22 20.97
N ASP A 263 -18.75 -1.04 20.76
CA ASP A 263 -18.51 -2.11 21.74
C ASP A 263 -17.10 -2.69 21.61
N TYR A 264 -16.46 -2.46 20.46
CA TYR A 264 -15.16 -3.05 20.10
C TYR A 264 -14.19 -2.00 19.56
N LEU A 265 -12.95 -2.03 20.05
CA LEU A 265 -11.81 -1.32 19.48
C LEU A 265 -10.83 -2.35 18.90
N PHE A 266 -10.66 -2.34 17.59
CA PHE A 266 -9.64 -3.14 16.92
C PHE A 266 -8.38 -2.31 16.65
N VAL A 267 -7.21 -2.83 17.00
CA VAL A 267 -5.92 -2.17 16.80
C VAL A 267 -5.08 -2.96 15.83
N ALA A 268 -4.75 -2.36 14.70
CA ALA A 268 -3.69 -2.80 13.80
C ALA A 268 -2.42 -1.98 14.06
N ALA A 269 -1.28 -2.61 14.22
CA ALA A 269 -0.01 -1.91 14.41
C ALA A 269 1.16 -2.64 13.77
N ASP A 270 2.18 -1.88 13.35
CA ASP A 270 3.42 -2.47 12.86
C ASP A 270 4.41 -2.85 13.96
N GLU A 271 4.33 -2.21 15.15
CA GLU A 271 5.15 -2.55 16.32
C GLU A 271 4.31 -2.62 17.62
N ASP A 272 3.98 -1.48 18.25
CA ASP A 272 3.26 -1.45 19.54
C ASP A 272 1.74 -1.26 19.34
N HIS A 273 0.95 -2.24 19.77
CA HIS A 273 -0.51 -2.18 19.68
C HIS A 273 -1.16 -1.38 20.82
N MET A 274 -0.39 -0.94 21.84
CA MET A 274 -0.89 -0.18 22.98
C MET A 274 -2.08 -0.81 23.72
N ILE A 275 -2.23 -2.14 23.66
CA ILE A 275 -3.42 -2.85 24.18
C ILE A 275 -3.60 -2.57 25.68
N GLN A 276 -2.55 -2.74 26.48
CA GLN A 276 -2.64 -2.54 27.94
C GLN A 276 -3.09 -1.12 28.30
N GLN A 277 -2.67 -0.14 27.50
CA GLN A 277 -3.01 1.26 27.67
C GLN A 277 -4.49 1.49 27.44
N PHE A 278 -5.01 1.03 26.29
CA PHE A 278 -6.44 1.14 25.96
C PHE A 278 -7.32 0.36 26.94
N GLN A 279 -6.90 -0.82 27.38
CA GLN A 279 -7.62 -1.60 28.38
C GLN A 279 -7.68 -0.84 29.73
N LYS A 280 -6.58 -0.21 30.13
CA LYS A 280 -6.53 0.56 31.38
C LYS A 280 -7.37 1.84 31.31
N THR A 281 -7.36 2.56 30.18
CA THR A 281 -8.00 3.89 30.08
C THR A 281 -9.44 3.84 29.57
N LEU A 282 -9.77 2.91 28.67
CA LEU A 282 -11.05 2.92 27.94
C LEU A 282 -11.96 1.74 28.27
N GLU A 283 -11.43 0.51 28.39
CA GLU A 283 -12.26 -0.71 28.48
C GLU A 283 -13.25 -0.67 29.65
N LYS A 284 -12.77 -0.37 30.86
CA LYS A 284 -13.65 -0.27 32.04
C LYS A 284 -14.55 0.96 32.02
N LYS A 285 -14.07 2.07 31.45
CA LYS A 285 -14.78 3.35 31.46
C LYS A 285 -15.97 3.35 30.49
N TYR A 286 -15.85 2.64 29.37
CA TYR A 286 -16.83 2.66 28.28
C TYR A 286 -17.44 1.28 27.97
N ASN A 287 -17.14 0.25 28.77
CA ASN A 287 -17.54 -1.13 28.48
C ASN A 287 -17.10 -1.59 27.08
N LEU A 288 -15.86 -1.23 26.72
CA LEU A 288 -15.28 -1.40 25.38
C LEU A 288 -14.30 -2.58 25.38
N LYS A 289 -14.48 -3.54 24.48
CA LYS A 289 -13.51 -4.63 24.34
C LYS A 289 -12.40 -4.28 23.34
N VAL A 290 -11.15 -4.33 23.78
CA VAL A 290 -9.98 -4.06 22.94
C VAL A 290 -9.47 -5.34 22.28
N LEU A 291 -9.19 -5.29 20.99
CA LEU A 291 -8.86 -6.42 20.13
C LEU A 291 -7.60 -6.12 19.30
N ARG A 292 -6.80 -7.16 19.07
CA ARG A 292 -5.77 -7.20 18.02
C ARG A 292 -5.74 -8.60 17.40
N TYR A 293 -5.30 -8.69 16.15
CA TYR A 293 -5.09 -9.99 15.53
C TYR A 293 -3.71 -10.53 15.93
N ASP A 294 -3.69 -11.54 16.80
CA ASP A 294 -2.45 -12.23 17.19
C ASP A 294 -2.01 -13.16 16.04
N GLY A 295 -1.20 -12.64 15.12
CA GLY A 295 -0.73 -13.30 13.89
C GLY A 295 0.24 -14.48 14.09
N ASN A 296 0.03 -15.31 15.12
CA ASN A 296 0.93 -16.38 15.57
C ASN A 296 1.25 -17.46 14.51
N GLU A 297 0.52 -17.52 13.39
CA GLU A 297 0.74 -18.51 12.32
C GLU A 297 1.41 -17.94 11.07
N ASN A 298 1.17 -16.66 10.71
CA ASN A 298 1.79 -16.00 9.56
C ASN A 298 1.62 -14.47 9.66
N VAL A 299 2.71 -13.77 9.97
CA VAL A 299 2.73 -12.31 10.18
C VAL A 299 2.29 -11.54 8.93
N ASN A 300 2.55 -12.06 7.74
CA ASN A 300 2.20 -11.34 6.52
C ASN A 300 0.71 -11.44 6.20
N GLU A 301 0.10 -12.61 6.45
CA GLU A 301 -1.35 -12.74 6.36
C GLU A 301 -2.08 -11.87 7.40
N ALA A 302 -1.47 -11.67 8.57
CA ALA A 302 -2.02 -10.78 9.60
C ALA A 302 -2.20 -9.35 9.06
N ALA A 303 -1.25 -8.83 8.29
CA ALA A 303 -1.36 -7.50 7.69
C ALA A 303 -2.58 -7.37 6.76
N HIS A 304 -2.90 -8.40 5.98
CA HIS A 304 -4.08 -8.42 5.11
C HIS A 304 -5.40 -8.57 5.89
N ILE A 305 -5.37 -9.30 7.00
CA ILE A 305 -6.52 -9.44 7.91
C ILE A 305 -6.78 -8.10 8.63
N ASP A 306 -5.74 -7.43 9.09
CA ASP A 306 -5.82 -6.08 9.68
C ASP A 306 -6.46 -5.09 8.70
N LEU A 307 -6.00 -5.08 7.45
CA LEU A 307 -6.57 -4.23 6.40
C LEU A 307 -8.02 -4.58 6.08
N TYR A 308 -8.39 -5.86 6.08
CA TYR A 308 -9.78 -6.26 5.88
C TYR A 308 -10.67 -5.72 7.01
N ILE A 309 -10.23 -5.86 8.27
CA ILE A 309 -10.99 -5.36 9.42
C ILE A 309 -11.07 -3.83 9.40
N LEU A 310 -9.96 -3.15 9.18
CA LEU A 310 -9.86 -1.68 9.14
C LEU A 310 -10.63 -1.07 7.96
N GLY A 311 -10.44 -1.64 6.76
CA GLY A 311 -10.92 -1.12 5.49
C GLY A 311 -12.34 -1.54 5.13
N VAL A 312 -12.74 -2.76 5.48
CA VAL A 312 -14.01 -3.36 5.04
C VAL A 312 -14.99 -3.55 6.19
N VAL A 313 -14.56 -4.00 7.36
CA VAL A 313 -15.50 -4.34 8.46
C VAL A 313 -15.86 -3.13 9.31
N ALA A 314 -14.86 -2.42 9.84
CA ALA A 314 -15.06 -1.38 10.85
C ALA A 314 -16.01 -0.27 10.38
N ASN A 315 -16.84 0.22 11.29
CA ASN A 315 -17.81 1.29 11.04
C ASN A 315 -17.09 2.63 10.95
N HIS A 316 -16.15 2.89 11.86
CA HIS A 316 -15.29 4.07 11.85
C HIS A 316 -13.82 3.64 11.95
N ALA A 317 -12.93 4.42 11.35
CA ALA A 317 -11.49 4.17 11.46
C ALA A 317 -10.66 5.44 11.63
N ILE A 318 -9.62 5.35 12.47
CA ILE A 318 -8.58 6.39 12.59
C ILE A 318 -7.26 5.82 12.09
N VAL A 319 -6.67 6.47 11.09
CA VAL A 319 -5.50 5.92 10.38
C VAL A 319 -4.36 6.94 10.26
N ASN A 320 -3.20 6.47 9.78
CA ASN A 320 -1.99 7.28 9.69
C ASN A 320 -1.88 7.94 8.32
N CYS A 321 -1.77 9.27 8.27
CA CYS A 321 -1.86 10.01 7.01
C CYS A 321 -0.72 9.73 6.01
N PRO A 322 0.57 9.69 6.38
CA PRO A 322 1.62 9.35 5.42
C PRO A 322 1.71 7.85 5.09
N SER A 323 1.11 6.97 5.88
CA SER A 323 1.20 5.52 5.67
C SER A 323 0.42 5.05 4.44
N THR A 324 1.09 4.32 3.56
CA THR A 324 0.48 3.70 2.38
C THR A 324 -0.35 2.46 2.74
N PHE A 325 -0.09 1.83 3.89
CA PHE A 325 -0.96 0.80 4.46
C PHE A 325 -2.31 1.40 4.87
N SER A 326 -2.29 2.57 5.52
CA SER A 326 -3.51 3.35 5.77
C SER A 326 -4.19 3.82 4.50
N ALA A 327 -3.42 4.24 3.49
CA ALA A 327 -3.98 4.66 2.20
C ALA A 327 -4.78 3.53 1.54
N PHE A 328 -4.29 2.29 1.59
CA PHE A 328 -5.03 1.14 1.10
C PHE A 328 -6.36 0.98 1.84
N ALA A 329 -6.34 0.96 3.17
CA ALA A 329 -7.56 0.83 3.97
C ALA A 329 -8.54 1.99 3.74
N LYS A 330 -8.05 3.23 3.69
CA LYS A 330 -8.86 4.44 3.41
C LYS A 330 -9.58 4.33 2.07
N ARG A 331 -8.90 3.86 1.02
CA ARG A 331 -9.52 3.69 -0.30
C ARG A 331 -10.58 2.60 -0.28
N MET A 332 -10.34 1.49 0.42
CA MET A 332 -11.37 0.47 0.63
C MET A 332 -12.59 1.03 1.37
N ARG A 333 -12.37 1.90 2.36
CA ARG A 333 -13.45 2.60 3.07
C ARG A 333 -14.21 3.54 2.15
N ASP A 334 -13.51 4.31 1.31
CA ASP A 334 -14.14 5.21 0.34
C ASP A 334 -15.03 4.48 -0.67
N VAL A 335 -14.56 3.33 -1.17
CA VAL A 335 -15.36 2.46 -2.05
C VAL A 335 -16.62 1.94 -1.36
N ASN A 336 -16.58 1.76 -0.04
CA ASN A 336 -17.71 1.32 0.78
C ASN A 336 -18.44 2.48 1.48
N GLU A 337 -18.18 3.74 1.06
CA GLU A 337 -18.79 4.95 1.60
C GLU A 337 -18.63 5.12 3.13
N LYS A 338 -17.49 4.67 3.67
CA LYS A 338 -17.18 4.72 5.10
C LYS A 338 -16.25 5.89 5.45
N GLN A 339 -16.59 6.60 6.52
CA GLN A 339 -15.80 7.72 7.04
C GLN A 339 -14.46 7.26 7.62
N THR A 340 -13.43 8.10 7.54
CA THR A 340 -12.11 7.79 8.08
C THR A 340 -11.45 9.06 8.58
N ASP A 341 -10.97 9.02 9.81
CA ASP A 341 -10.23 10.10 10.45
C ASP A 341 -8.72 9.82 10.39
N PHE A 342 -7.93 10.86 10.62
CA PHE A 342 -6.48 10.75 10.68
C PHE A 342 -5.93 11.30 11.98
N TRP A 343 -4.82 10.72 12.42
CA TRP A 343 -4.14 11.18 13.62
C TRP A 343 -3.68 12.63 13.52
N GLY A 344 -3.82 13.38 14.62
CA GLY A 344 -3.19 14.69 14.80
C GLY A 344 -3.75 15.84 13.94
N LEU A 345 -4.83 15.62 13.16
CA LEU A 345 -5.44 16.68 12.35
C LEU A 345 -6.09 17.76 13.23
N ASP A 346 -6.84 17.36 14.27
CA ASP A 346 -7.61 18.28 15.11
C ASP A 346 -6.79 18.98 16.20
N VAL A 347 -5.52 18.60 16.38
CA VAL A 347 -4.66 19.10 17.47
C VAL A 347 -4.17 20.54 17.21
N ASN A 348 -4.41 21.09 16.02
CA ASN A 348 -3.41 21.93 15.39
C ASN A 348 -3.87 23.30 14.83
N GLU A 349 -5.08 23.82 15.06
CA GLU A 349 -5.40 25.17 14.54
C GLU A 349 -4.52 26.30 15.15
N ASN A 350 -4.11 26.18 16.41
CA ASN A 350 -3.26 27.19 17.07
C ASN A 350 -1.76 26.88 16.97
N ASP A 351 -1.35 25.61 17.10
CA ASP A 351 0.07 25.20 16.99
C ASP A 351 0.61 25.26 15.55
N GLN A 352 -0.26 25.24 14.53
CA GLN A 352 0.14 25.36 13.12
C GLN A 352 0.71 26.75 12.79
N LYS A 353 0.18 27.82 13.37
CA LYS A 353 0.65 29.20 13.10
C LYS A 353 2.09 29.40 13.57
N GLU A 354 2.39 28.96 14.79
CA GLU A 354 3.69 29.16 15.43
C GLU A 354 4.84 28.40 14.72
N LYS A 355 4.54 27.23 14.13
CA LYS A 355 5.55 26.45 13.38
C LYS A 355 5.76 26.93 11.94
N ILE A 356 4.73 27.49 11.29
CA ILE A 356 4.87 28.12 9.97
C ILE A 356 5.78 29.36 10.09
N GLU A 357 5.52 30.21 11.09
CA GLU A 357 6.34 31.40 11.36
C GLU A 357 7.80 31.04 11.65
N ASN A 358 8.05 30.01 12.46
CA ASN A 358 9.41 29.57 12.77
C ASN A 358 10.17 28.93 11.59
N TYR A 359 9.47 28.31 10.64
CA TYR A 359 10.09 27.76 9.43
C TYR A 359 10.43 28.86 8.41
N GLU A 360 9.52 29.82 8.24
CA GLU A 360 9.75 30.99 7.36
C GLU A 360 10.94 31.82 7.86
N ASN A 361 11.05 32.03 9.17
CA ASN A 361 12.21 32.71 9.80
C ASN A 361 13.55 31.95 9.65
N LYS A 362 13.52 30.65 9.35
CA LYS A 362 14.72 29.83 9.14
C LYS A 362 15.22 29.79 7.70
N ILE A 363 14.38 30.18 6.74
CA ILE A 363 14.74 30.23 5.32
C ILE A 363 15.27 31.62 4.95
N GLU A 364 14.93 32.65 5.72
CA GLU A 364 15.44 34.03 5.53
C GLU A 364 16.84 34.30 6.13
N LEU A 365 17.48 33.29 6.75
CA LEU A 365 18.86 33.32 7.25
C LEU A 365 19.73 32.33 6.44
#